data_AF-A0A1H6RWD1-F1
#
_entry.id   AF-A0A1H6RWD1-F1
#
_cell.length_a   1.000
_cell.length_b   1.000
_cell.length_c   1.000
_cell.angle_alpha   90.00
_cell.angle_beta   90.00
_cell.angle_gamma   90.00
#
_symmetry.space_group_name_H-M   'P 1'
#
loop_
_entity.id
_entity.type
_entity.pdbx_description
1 polymer ?
#
loop_
_entity_poly.entity_id
_entity_poly.type
_entity_poly.pdbx_seq_one_letter_code
_entity_poly.pdbx_strand_id
1 'polypeptide(L)'
;MAHGVPLLAALALFACATYVLTALLSFSAQDPGWTHVNEFTQVENWLGMTGAWLADVLLSVLGYGAYMGVFLLIWWGIWLALMPMRHTDFDPLMLALQVFGAVAILLAACALSALYLYHTPNNFPFNSGGLLGESLLQFLWPLLGTWGVTLLFFIALLAGWVLLTGVSWFRVMDEIGFALVSIWNLIQGQWYELEQERQELQHELAHQYPSHEAYTPYDPPDSYSSKGS
;
A
#
# COMPACT_ATOMS: atom_id res chain seq x y z
N MET A 1 -4.64 -12.64 34.77
CA MET A 1 -5.84 -12.32 33.98
C MET A 1 -5.72 -11.03 33.15
N ALA A 2 -4.73 -10.14 33.37
CA ALA A 2 -4.64 -8.83 32.70
C ALA A 2 -4.05 -8.83 31.26
N HIS A 3 -3.39 -9.91 30.81
CA HIS A 3 -2.80 -9.95 29.46
C HIS A 3 -3.80 -10.23 28.33
N GLY A 4 -5.01 -10.70 28.64
CA GLY A 4 -6.00 -11.06 27.62
C GLY A 4 -6.76 -9.86 27.04
N VAL A 5 -6.96 -8.80 27.83
CA VAL A 5 -7.73 -7.60 27.43
C VAL A 5 -7.15 -6.90 26.19
N PRO A 6 -5.84 -6.57 26.12
CA PRO A 6 -5.28 -5.90 24.94
C PRO A 6 -5.34 -6.79 23.69
N LEU A 7 -5.19 -8.11 23.84
CA LEU A 7 -5.30 -9.06 22.73
C LEU A 7 -6.74 -9.14 22.19
N LEU A 8 -7.74 -9.20 23.08
CA LEU A 8 -9.15 -9.20 22.68
C LEU A 8 -9.53 -7.90 21.98
N ALA A 9 -9.07 -6.75 22.48
CA ALA A 9 -9.30 -5.46 21.85
C ALA A 9 -8.58 -5.35 20.49
N ALA A 10 -7.37 -5.89 20.35
CA ALA A 10 -6.68 -5.98 19.06
C ALA A 10 -7.46 -6.83 18.06
N LEU A 11 -7.96 -7.99 18.48
CA LEU A 11 -8.78 -8.87 17.64
C LEU A 11 -10.09 -8.20 17.22
N ALA A 12 -10.73 -7.44 18.12
CA ALA A 12 -11.91 -6.64 17.79
C ALA A 12 -11.59 -5.54 16.76
N LEU A 13 -10.44 -4.87 16.87
CA LEU A 13 -9.99 -3.89 15.88
C LEU A 13 -9.70 -4.53 14.52
N PHE A 14 -9.06 -5.69 14.48
CA PHE A 14 -8.84 -6.41 13.22
C PHE A 14 -10.16 -6.85 12.58
N ALA A 15 -11.10 -7.38 13.37
CA ALA A 15 -12.43 -7.74 12.89
C ALA A 15 -13.21 -6.51 12.36
N CYS A 16 -13.10 -5.38 13.04
CA CYS A 16 -13.69 -4.12 12.60
C CYS A 16 -13.03 -3.64 11.30
N ALA A 17 -11.70 -3.67 11.20
CA ALA A 17 -10.97 -3.27 10.01
C ALA A 17 -11.29 -4.14 8.81
N THR A 18 -11.37 -5.46 8.98
CA THR A 18 -11.76 -6.36 7.89
C THR A 18 -13.21 -6.14 7.48
N TYR A 19 -14.12 -5.95 8.44
CA TYR A 19 -15.52 -5.60 8.15
C TYR A 19 -15.62 -4.33 7.32
N VAL A 20 -15.00 -3.23 7.77
CA VAL A 20 -14.99 -1.95 7.05
C VAL A 20 -14.34 -2.11 5.67
N LEU A 21 -13.21 -2.80 5.56
CA LEU A 21 -12.54 -3.03 4.29
C LEU A 21 -13.42 -3.79 3.30
N THR A 22 -14.05 -4.88 3.75
CA THR A 22 -14.97 -5.65 2.89
C THR A 22 -16.16 -4.82 2.46
N ALA A 23 -16.72 -3.99 3.36
CA ALA A 23 -17.82 -3.09 3.04
C ALA A 23 -17.42 -2.08 1.96
N LEU A 24 -16.23 -1.48 2.07
CA LEU A 24 -15.69 -0.51 1.11
C LEU A 24 -15.38 -1.15 -0.26
N LEU A 25 -14.76 -2.33 -0.27
CA LEU A 25 -14.39 -3.02 -1.50
C LEU A 25 -15.60 -3.55 -2.27
N SER A 26 -16.68 -3.92 -1.57
CA SER A 26 -17.94 -4.36 -2.18
C SER A 26 -18.99 -3.23 -2.27
N PHE A 27 -18.58 -1.97 -2.25
CA PHE A 27 -19.51 -0.85 -2.38
C PHE A 27 -20.17 -0.83 -3.77
N SER A 28 -21.49 -0.66 -3.80
CA SER A 28 -22.27 -0.42 -5.01
C SER A 28 -23.14 0.82 -4.85
N ALA A 29 -23.14 1.71 -5.85
CA ALA A 29 -24.01 2.89 -5.86
C ALA A 29 -25.50 2.54 -6.03
N GLN A 30 -25.81 1.29 -6.34
CA GLN A 30 -27.19 0.79 -6.40
C GLN A 30 -27.72 0.40 -5.02
N ASP A 31 -26.83 0.18 -4.05
CA ASP A 31 -27.21 -0.20 -2.69
C ASP A 31 -27.91 0.95 -1.95
N PRO A 32 -28.82 0.62 -1.01
CA PRO A 32 -29.43 1.62 -0.15
C PRO A 32 -28.39 2.26 0.77
N GLY A 33 -28.36 3.59 0.80
CA GLY A 33 -27.35 4.38 1.49
C GLY A 33 -27.90 5.66 2.10
N TRP A 34 -27.05 6.41 2.79
CA TRP A 34 -27.37 7.76 3.25
C TRP A 34 -27.60 8.69 2.06
N THR A 35 -26.83 8.53 0.98
CA THR A 35 -26.95 9.40 -0.20
C THR A 35 -27.80 8.79 -1.32
N HIS A 36 -28.21 7.52 -1.20
CA HIS A 36 -28.99 6.79 -2.20
C HIS A 36 -30.27 6.23 -1.60
N VAL A 37 -31.42 6.71 -2.09
CA VAL A 37 -32.74 6.17 -1.75
C VAL A 37 -33.23 5.37 -2.95
N ASN A 38 -32.76 4.12 -3.08
CA ASN A 38 -33.24 3.20 -4.12
C ASN A 38 -34.32 2.27 -3.54
N GLU A 39 -35.28 1.89 -4.40
CA GLU A 39 -36.25 0.84 -4.09
C GLU A 39 -35.51 -0.49 -3.81
N PHE A 40 -36.06 -1.33 -2.94
CA PHE A 40 -35.42 -2.51 -2.32
C PHE A 40 -35.06 -3.66 -3.28
N THR A 41 -34.43 -3.38 -4.41
CA THR A 41 -33.87 -4.37 -5.33
C THR A 41 -32.50 -4.79 -4.80
N GLN A 42 -32.50 -5.81 -3.93
CA GLN A 42 -31.37 -6.65 -3.54
C GLN A 42 -30.01 -5.94 -3.30
N VAL A 43 -29.58 -5.90 -2.03
CA VAL A 43 -28.26 -5.35 -1.65
C VAL A 43 -27.12 -6.21 -2.21
N GLU A 44 -26.21 -5.59 -2.95
CA GLU A 44 -25.03 -6.19 -3.57
C GLU A 44 -23.82 -6.25 -2.61
N ASN A 45 -23.74 -5.33 -1.64
CA ASN A 45 -22.67 -5.33 -0.64
C ASN A 45 -22.55 -6.70 0.06
N TRP A 46 -21.33 -7.22 0.16
CA TRP A 46 -21.07 -8.56 0.71
C TRP A 46 -21.46 -8.68 2.19
N LEU A 47 -21.52 -7.56 2.91
CA LEU A 47 -21.94 -7.50 4.31
C LEU A 47 -23.42 -7.09 4.47
N GLY A 48 -24.17 -7.08 3.37
CA GLY A 48 -25.58 -6.69 3.33
C GLY A 48 -25.81 -5.21 3.64
N MET A 49 -27.02 -4.89 4.11
CA MET A 49 -27.51 -3.52 4.32
C MET A 49 -26.58 -2.66 5.19
N THR A 50 -26.04 -3.23 6.27
CA THR A 50 -25.18 -2.48 7.21
C THR A 50 -23.83 -2.16 6.58
N GLY A 51 -23.28 -3.06 5.77
CA GLY A 51 -22.06 -2.81 5.01
C GLY A 51 -22.26 -1.74 3.94
N ALA A 52 -23.36 -1.82 3.20
CA ALA A 52 -23.74 -0.81 2.22
C ALA A 52 -23.83 0.59 2.84
N TRP A 53 -24.59 0.74 3.94
CA TRP A 53 -24.77 2.03 4.59
C TRP A 53 -23.46 2.58 5.19
N LEU A 54 -22.65 1.70 5.79
CA LEU A 54 -21.35 2.08 6.35
C LEU A 54 -20.38 2.56 5.25
N ALA A 55 -20.30 1.81 4.14
CA ALA A 55 -19.44 2.15 3.02
C ALA A 55 -19.88 3.47 2.36
N ASP A 56 -21.18 3.65 2.17
CA ASP A 56 -21.76 4.88 1.62
C ASP A 56 -21.40 6.10 2.47
N VAL A 57 -21.57 6.03 3.80
CA VAL A 57 -21.22 7.13 4.73
C VAL A 57 -19.71 7.41 4.70
N LEU A 58 -18.87 6.37 4.81
CA LEU A 58 -17.42 6.54 4.88
C LEU A 58 -16.86 7.09 3.57
N LEU A 59 -17.30 6.59 2.41
CA LEU A 59 -16.86 7.08 1.11
C LEU A 59 -17.42 8.49 0.83
N SER A 60 -18.63 8.81 1.28
CA SER A 60 -19.17 10.18 1.19
C SER A 60 -18.32 11.20 1.93
N VAL A 61 -17.94 10.88 3.16
CA VAL A 61 -17.27 11.83 4.06
C VAL A 61 -15.78 11.89 3.81
N LEU A 62 -15.13 10.73 3.59
CA LEU A 62 -13.67 10.59 3.53
C LEU A 62 -13.13 10.31 2.12
N GLY A 63 -13.99 9.92 1.17
CA GLY A 63 -13.55 9.46 -0.15
C GLY A 63 -12.56 8.30 -0.04
N TYR A 64 -11.49 8.33 -0.83
CA TYR A 64 -10.40 7.35 -0.74
C TYR A 64 -9.64 7.41 0.60
N GLY A 65 -9.79 8.48 1.38
CA GLY A 65 -9.30 8.55 2.75
C GLY A 65 -9.91 7.47 3.67
N ALA A 66 -11.08 6.92 3.33
CA ALA A 66 -11.69 5.82 4.09
C ALA A 66 -10.78 4.58 4.17
N TYR A 67 -10.03 4.27 3.11
CA TYR A 67 -9.06 3.17 3.09
C TYR A 67 -7.87 3.45 4.01
N MET A 68 -7.46 4.71 4.15
CA MET A 68 -6.48 5.10 5.16
C MET A 68 -7.03 4.89 6.58
N GLY A 69 -8.33 5.13 6.79
CA GLY A 69 -9.01 4.79 8.05
C GLY A 69 -8.90 3.30 8.41
N VAL A 70 -9.08 2.40 7.43
CA VAL A 70 -8.86 0.95 7.62
C VAL A 70 -7.41 0.66 8.01
N PHE A 71 -6.44 1.26 7.32
CA PHE A 71 -5.02 1.11 7.65
C PHE A 71 -4.74 1.54 9.11
N LEU A 72 -5.32 2.65 9.56
CA LEU A 72 -5.17 3.12 10.94
C LEU A 72 -5.79 2.16 11.96
N LEU A 73 -6.94 1.55 11.67
CA LEU A 73 -7.54 0.53 12.54
C LEU A 73 -6.62 -0.70 12.69
N ILE A 74 -6.03 -1.16 11.58
CA ILE A 74 -5.07 -2.27 11.57
C ILE A 74 -3.84 -1.89 12.39
N TRP A 75 -3.29 -0.70 12.18
CA TRP A 75 -2.13 -0.19 12.94
C TRP A 75 -2.39 -0.21 14.44
N TRP A 76 -3.54 0.31 14.89
CA TRP A 76 -3.92 0.29 16.31
C TRP A 76 -4.11 -1.13 16.83
N GLY A 77 -4.68 -2.05 16.03
CA GLY A 77 -4.78 -3.47 16.37
C GLY A 77 -3.39 -4.09 16.61
N ILE A 78 -2.44 -3.85 15.71
CA ILE A 78 -1.05 -4.32 15.86
C ILE A 78 -0.40 -3.70 17.10
N TRP A 79 -0.52 -2.39 17.28
CA TRP A 79 0.06 -1.70 18.42
C TRP A 79 -0.45 -2.27 19.75
N LEU A 80 -1.75 -2.54 19.86
CA LEU A 80 -2.37 -3.10 21.05
C LEU A 80 -2.00 -4.57 21.27
N ALA A 81 -1.88 -5.36 20.20
CA ALA A 81 -1.41 -6.75 20.27
C ALA A 81 0.05 -6.86 20.73
N LEU A 82 0.90 -5.89 20.37
CA LEU A 82 2.30 -5.84 20.77
C LEU A 82 2.52 -5.18 22.14
N MET A 83 1.53 -4.46 22.66
CA MET A 83 1.62 -3.76 23.95
C MET A 83 2.07 -4.67 25.11
N PRO A 84 1.58 -5.92 25.28
CA PRO A 84 2.02 -6.80 26.36
C PRO A 84 3.50 -7.22 26.28
N MET A 85 4.08 -7.22 25.06
CA MET A 85 5.49 -7.55 24.84
C MET A 85 6.40 -6.35 25.11
N ARG A 86 5.84 -5.14 25.08
CA ARG A 86 6.55 -3.90 25.38
C ARG A 86 6.47 -3.67 26.88
N HIS A 87 7.58 -3.79 27.60
CA HIS A 87 7.71 -3.35 28.99
C HIS A 87 7.73 -1.82 29.11
N THR A 88 6.82 -1.13 28.42
CA THR A 88 6.69 0.32 28.45
C THR A 88 5.46 0.70 29.27
N ASP A 89 5.65 1.64 30.19
CA ASP A 89 4.55 2.25 30.92
C ASP A 89 3.59 2.97 29.96
N PHE A 90 2.31 2.96 30.30
CA PHE A 90 1.29 3.68 29.55
C PHE A 90 1.47 5.19 29.73
N ASP A 91 1.79 5.90 28.65
CA ASP A 91 1.93 7.35 28.63
C ASP A 91 0.73 8.00 27.89
N PRO A 92 -0.18 8.68 28.60
CA PRO A 92 -1.32 9.36 27.99
C PRO A 92 -0.93 10.45 26.98
N LEU A 93 0.20 11.13 27.19
CA LEU A 93 0.67 12.17 26.27
C LEU A 93 1.11 11.54 24.95
N MET A 94 1.84 10.41 25.02
CA MET A 94 2.26 9.69 23.83
C MET A 94 1.06 9.15 23.06
N LEU A 95 0.06 8.61 23.76
CA LEU A 95 -1.21 8.20 23.15
C LEU A 95 -1.91 9.36 22.43
N ALA A 96 -1.98 10.54 23.08
CA ALA A 96 -2.60 11.72 22.49
C ALA A 96 -1.86 12.18 21.23
N LEU A 97 -0.52 12.16 21.23
CA LEU A 97 0.29 12.45 20.04
C LEU A 97 0.03 11.43 18.91
N GLN A 98 -0.07 10.15 19.24
CA GLN A 98 -0.37 9.11 18.25
C GLN A 98 -1.75 9.28 17.62
N VAL A 99 -2.77 9.61 18.44
CA VAL A 99 -4.12 9.90 17.95
C VAL A 99 -4.12 11.15 17.07
N PHE A 100 -3.43 12.22 17.48
CA PHE A 100 -3.27 13.43 16.68
C PHE A 100 -2.57 13.13 15.34
N GLY A 101 -1.52 12.30 15.36
CA GLY A 101 -0.83 11.83 14.16
C GLY A 101 -1.74 11.04 13.22
N ALA A 102 -2.56 10.13 13.76
CA ALA A 102 -3.56 9.37 13.00
C ALA A 102 -4.58 10.29 12.31
N VAL A 103 -5.09 11.30 13.03
CA VAL A 103 -6.02 12.29 12.47
C VAL A 103 -5.34 13.11 11.37
N ALA A 104 -4.10 13.57 11.59
CA ALA A 104 -3.35 14.31 10.58
C ALA A 104 -3.13 13.49 9.30
N ILE A 105 -2.77 12.20 9.42
CA ILE A 105 -2.66 11.28 8.29
C ILE A 105 -4.01 11.15 7.56
N LEU A 106 -5.11 10.97 8.30
CA LEU A 106 -6.42 10.78 7.70
C LEU A 106 -6.87 12.04 6.92
N LEU A 107 -6.72 13.23 7.50
CA LEU A 107 -7.05 14.49 6.84
C LEU A 107 -6.16 14.73 5.62
N ALA A 108 -4.86 14.45 5.73
CA ALA A 108 -3.95 14.54 4.61
C ALA A 108 -4.30 13.56 3.48
N ALA A 109 -4.70 12.33 3.81
CA ALA A 109 -5.15 11.36 2.82
C ALA A 109 -6.42 11.84 2.09
N CYS A 110 -7.40 12.40 2.82
CA CYS A 110 -8.60 12.98 2.22
C CYS A 110 -8.28 14.16 1.30
N ALA A 111 -7.43 15.10 1.75
CA ALA A 111 -7.09 16.28 0.94
C ALA A 111 -6.20 15.96 -0.28
N LEU A 112 -5.22 15.05 -0.13
CA LEU A 112 -4.37 14.63 -1.24
C LEU A 112 -5.15 13.78 -2.26
N SER A 113 -6.10 12.96 -1.81
CA SER A 113 -6.98 12.23 -2.73
C SER A 113 -7.86 13.18 -3.53
N ALA A 114 -8.49 14.18 -2.89
CA ALA A 114 -9.23 15.23 -3.59
C ALA A 114 -8.39 15.95 -4.66
N LEU A 115 -7.10 16.21 -4.39
CA LEU A 115 -6.20 16.90 -5.33
C LEU A 115 -5.77 16.05 -6.52
N TYR A 116 -5.49 14.76 -6.29
CA TYR A 116 -4.72 13.95 -7.25
C TYR A 116 -5.43 12.71 -7.76
N LEU A 117 -6.42 12.18 -7.02
CA LEU A 117 -7.17 11.03 -7.48
C LEU A 117 -8.32 11.50 -8.37
N TYR A 118 -8.32 10.98 -9.60
CA TYR A 118 -9.26 11.35 -10.65
C TYR A 118 -10.72 11.08 -10.22
N HIS A 119 -11.62 12.01 -10.55
CA HIS A 119 -13.05 11.70 -10.59
C HIS A 119 -13.27 10.61 -11.62
N THR A 120 -13.64 9.41 -11.18
CA THR A 120 -14.06 8.35 -12.10
C THR A 120 -15.54 8.57 -12.39
N PRO A 121 -15.95 8.94 -13.61
CA PRO A 121 -17.32 9.37 -13.88
C PRO A 121 -18.40 8.29 -13.69
N ASN A 122 -18.02 7.01 -13.59
CA ASN A 122 -18.96 5.91 -13.75
C ASN A 122 -19.22 5.02 -12.53
N ASN A 123 -18.43 5.09 -11.45
CA ASN A 123 -18.58 4.13 -10.34
C ASN A 123 -18.58 4.75 -8.94
N PHE A 124 -18.18 6.01 -8.79
CA PHE A 124 -18.18 6.68 -7.49
C PHE A 124 -19.07 7.93 -7.56
N PRO A 125 -20.20 7.96 -6.82
CA PRO A 125 -21.04 9.15 -6.71
C PRO A 125 -20.37 10.28 -5.90
N PHE A 126 -19.17 10.04 -5.34
CA PHE A 126 -18.44 10.96 -4.47
C PHE A 126 -17.15 11.46 -5.10
N ASN A 127 -16.80 12.69 -4.75
CA ASN A 127 -15.50 13.25 -5.04
C ASN A 127 -14.40 12.42 -4.33
N SER A 128 -13.22 12.32 -4.94
CA SER A 128 -12.16 11.40 -4.54
C SER A 128 -11.65 11.62 -3.11
N GLY A 129 -11.73 12.84 -2.57
CA GLY A 129 -11.42 13.13 -1.16
C GLY A 129 -12.61 13.22 -0.21
N GLY A 130 -13.83 12.94 -0.69
CA GLY A 130 -15.07 13.06 0.08
C GLY A 130 -15.34 14.49 0.55
N LEU A 131 -16.40 14.65 1.35
CA LEU A 131 -16.80 15.96 1.87
C LEU A 131 -15.68 16.66 2.66
N LEU A 132 -14.89 15.91 3.44
CA LEU A 132 -13.81 16.47 4.24
C LEU A 132 -12.64 16.95 3.38
N GLY A 133 -12.17 16.16 2.42
CA GLY A 133 -11.09 16.56 1.52
C GLY A 133 -11.46 17.80 0.72
N GLU A 134 -12.65 17.82 0.14
CA GLU A 134 -13.15 18.96 -0.64
C GLU A 134 -13.29 20.23 0.19
N SER A 135 -13.83 20.11 1.41
CA SER A 135 -13.96 21.27 2.31
C SER A 135 -12.59 21.85 2.69
N LEU A 136 -11.59 21.00 2.92
CA LEU A 136 -10.22 21.44 3.20
C LEU A 136 -9.59 22.15 1.99
N LEU A 137 -9.76 21.60 0.79
CA LEU A 137 -9.26 22.24 -0.44
C LEU A 137 -9.97 23.57 -0.71
N GLN A 138 -11.28 23.64 -0.55
CA GLN A 138 -12.05 24.87 -0.75
C GLN A 138 -11.53 26.02 0.13
N PHE A 139 -11.12 25.71 1.37
CA PHE A 139 -10.58 26.70 2.30
C PHE A 139 -9.11 27.06 2.01
N LEU A 140 -8.26 26.06 1.73
CA LEU A 140 -6.81 26.25 1.65
C LEU A 140 -6.29 26.59 0.25
N TRP A 141 -6.97 26.11 -0.80
CA TRP A 141 -6.54 26.31 -2.18
C TRP A 141 -6.47 27.79 -2.59
N PRO A 142 -7.42 28.68 -2.21
CA PRO A 142 -7.31 30.12 -2.49
C PRO A 142 -6.13 30.80 -1.78
N LEU A 143 -5.64 30.23 -0.68
CA LEU A 143 -4.58 30.82 0.14
C LEU A 143 -3.18 30.37 -0.29
N LEU A 144 -3.04 29.11 -0.69
CA LEU A 144 -1.75 28.44 -0.91
C LEU A 144 -1.52 28.00 -2.36
N GLY A 145 -2.57 27.96 -3.17
CA GLY A 145 -2.57 27.33 -4.49
C GLY A 145 -2.31 25.82 -4.42
N THR A 146 -2.30 25.16 -5.58
CA THR A 146 -2.17 23.70 -5.66
C THR A 146 -0.89 23.19 -4.98
N TRP A 147 0.27 23.75 -5.33
CA TRP A 147 1.55 23.30 -4.80
C TRP A 147 1.70 23.52 -3.28
N GLY A 148 1.18 24.65 -2.77
CA GLY A 148 1.26 24.94 -1.34
C GLY A 148 0.36 24.02 -0.51
N VAL A 149 -0.85 23.72 -1.00
CA VAL A 149 -1.74 22.74 -0.34
C VAL A 149 -1.14 21.33 -0.37
N THR A 150 -0.56 20.92 -1.50
CA THR A 150 0.13 19.63 -1.60
C THR A 150 1.26 19.53 -0.59
N LEU A 151 2.15 20.52 -0.53
CA LEU A 151 3.26 20.52 0.42
C LEU A 151 2.77 20.48 1.87
N LEU A 152 1.74 21.26 2.21
CA LEU A 152 1.14 21.28 3.54
C LEU A 152 0.65 19.89 3.96
N PHE A 153 -0.19 19.26 3.14
CA PHE A 153 -0.77 17.95 3.48
C PHE A 153 0.24 16.81 3.36
N PHE A 154 1.22 16.91 2.46
CA PHE A 154 2.31 15.96 2.40
C PHE A 154 3.14 16.01 3.69
N ILE A 155 3.53 17.19 4.16
CA ILE A 155 4.24 17.36 5.43
C ILE A 155 3.37 16.87 6.59
N ALA A 156 2.07 17.17 6.61
CA ALA A 156 1.15 16.68 7.64
C ALA A 156 1.07 15.15 7.66
N LEU A 157 1.09 14.50 6.50
CA LEU A 157 1.13 13.04 6.38
C LEU A 157 2.44 12.48 6.94
N LEU A 158 3.59 13.06 6.56
CA LEU A 158 4.90 12.63 7.04
C LEU A 158 5.04 12.84 8.55
N ALA A 159 4.63 13.99 9.07
CA ALA A 159 4.66 14.31 10.49
C ALA A 159 3.69 13.42 11.27
N GLY A 160 2.48 13.20 10.75
CA GLY A 160 1.50 12.31 11.34
C GLY A 160 2.01 10.87 11.42
N TRP A 161 2.75 10.38 10.43
CA TRP A 161 3.42 9.08 10.47
C TRP A 161 4.45 8.97 11.60
N VAL A 162 5.28 9.99 11.77
CA VAL A 162 6.28 10.03 12.85
C VAL A 162 5.57 10.04 14.21
N LEU A 163 4.51 10.84 14.37
CA LEU A 163 3.74 10.90 15.61
C LEU A 163 3.00 9.58 15.91
N LEU A 164 2.46 8.91 14.89
CA LEU A 164 1.74 7.66 15.02
C LEU A 164 2.67 6.49 15.41
N THR A 165 3.82 6.40 14.75
CA THR A 165 4.73 5.26 14.86
C THR A 165 5.86 5.47 15.87
N GLY A 166 6.23 6.73 16.15
CA GLY A 166 7.46 7.10 16.85
C GLY A 166 8.73 6.88 16.01
N VAL A 167 8.61 6.50 14.74
CA VAL A 167 9.74 6.20 13.86
C VAL A 167 10.02 7.40 12.96
N SER A 168 11.25 7.91 13.01
CA SER A 168 11.70 8.98 12.12
C SER A 168 11.81 8.51 10.66
N TRP A 169 11.58 9.42 9.70
CA TRP A 169 11.78 9.14 8.27
C TRP A 169 13.20 8.71 7.91
N PHE A 170 14.23 9.21 8.60
CA PHE A 170 15.61 8.76 8.38
C PHE A 170 15.77 7.27 8.63
N ARG A 171 15.21 6.77 9.73
CA ARG A 171 15.19 5.32 10.01
C ARG A 171 14.44 4.53 8.94
N VAL A 172 13.32 5.04 8.45
CA VAL A 172 12.60 4.40 7.34
C VAL A 172 13.48 4.33 6.08
N MET A 173 14.21 5.39 5.76
CA MET A 173 15.13 5.43 4.62
C MET A 173 16.30 4.44 4.80
N ASP A 174 16.85 4.34 6.01
CA ASP A 174 17.93 3.39 6.31
C ASP A 174 17.47 1.94 6.16
N GLU A 175 16.29 1.59 6.68
CA GLU A 175 15.73 0.24 6.57
C GLU A 175 15.43 -0.13 5.11
N ILE A 176 14.90 0.83 4.32
CA ILE A 176 14.71 0.64 2.88
C ILE A 176 16.06 0.43 2.18
N GLY A 177 17.07 1.24 2.52
CA GLY A 177 18.42 1.11 1.97
C GLY A 177 19.02 -0.26 2.28
N PHE A 178 18.89 -0.73 3.52
CA PHE A 178 19.34 -2.05 3.94
C PHE A 178 18.62 -3.18 3.19
N ALA A 179 17.30 -3.08 3.04
CA ALA A 179 16.51 -4.06 2.29
C ALA A 179 16.93 -4.12 0.81
N LEU A 180 17.13 -2.97 0.16
CA LEU A 180 17.58 -2.90 -1.23
C LEU A 180 18.97 -3.52 -1.41
N VAL A 181 19.92 -3.20 -0.52
CA VAL A 181 21.26 -3.79 -0.56
C VAL A 181 21.20 -5.31 -0.32
N SER A 182 20.35 -5.76 0.61
CA SER A 182 20.18 -7.19 0.89
C SER A 182 19.62 -7.94 -0.31
N ILE A 183 18.60 -7.39 -0.99
CA ILE A 183 18.04 -7.96 -2.22
C ILE A 183 19.11 -7.98 -3.32
N TRP A 184 19.86 -6.88 -3.47
CA TRP A 184 20.94 -6.81 -4.45
C TRP A 184 22.00 -7.90 -4.22
N ASN A 185 22.41 -8.10 -2.96
CA ASN A 185 23.37 -9.14 -2.61
C ASN A 185 22.83 -10.56 -2.83
N LEU A 186 21.54 -10.81 -2.55
CA LEU A 186 20.90 -12.10 -2.84
C LEU A 186 20.89 -12.40 -4.35
N ILE A 187 20.54 -11.39 -5.16
CA ILE A 187 20.54 -11.50 -6.62
C ILE A 187 21.97 -11.80 -7.10
N GLN A 188 22.97 -11.02 -6.66
CA GLN A 188 24.37 -11.23 -7.01
C GLN A 188 24.89 -12.61 -6.60
N GLY A 189 24.52 -13.09 -5.41
CA GLY A 189 24.86 -14.44 -4.94
C GLY A 189 24.34 -15.53 -5.88
N GLN A 190 23.08 -15.45 -6.31
CA GLN A 190 22.51 -16.41 -7.26
C GLN A 190 23.17 -16.35 -8.64
N TRP A 191 23.52 -15.15 -9.12
CA TRP A 191 24.26 -15.01 -10.38
C TRP A 191 25.66 -15.63 -10.28
N TYR A 192 26.34 -15.48 -9.15
CA TYR A 192 27.67 -16.02 -8.93
C TYR A 192 27.66 -17.56 -8.85
N GLU A 193 26.68 -18.15 -8.17
CA GLU A 193 26.50 -19.61 -8.07
C GLU A 193 26.24 -20.25 -9.45
N LEU A 194 25.35 -19.66 -10.25
CA LEU A 194 25.06 -20.14 -11.62
C LEU A 194 26.27 -20.04 -12.55
N GLU A 195 27.09 -19.01 -12.38
CA GLU A 195 28.31 -18.82 -13.15
C GLU A 195 29.37 -19.87 -12.77
N GLN A 196 29.50 -20.20 -11.48
CA GLN A 196 30.38 -21.26 -11.00
C GLN A 196 29.96 -22.64 -11.51
N GLU A 197 28.68 -22.99 -11.39
CA GLU A 197 28.15 -24.26 -11.91
C GLU A 197 28.40 -24.40 -13.42
N ARG A 198 28.22 -23.30 -14.18
CA ARG A 198 28.52 -23.28 -15.61
C ARG A 198 30.01 -23.50 -15.90
N GLN A 199 30.90 -22.92 -15.09
CA GLN A 199 32.34 -23.07 -15.26
C GLN A 199 32.81 -24.49 -14.88
N GLU A 200 32.26 -25.07 -13.82
CA GLU A 200 32.54 -26.46 -13.39
C GLU A 200 32.11 -27.46 -14.47
N LEU A 201 30.89 -27.33 -14.99
CA LEU A 201 30.40 -28.17 -16.10
C LEU A 201 31.28 -28.03 -17.35
N GLN A 202 31.73 -26.81 -17.70
CA GLN A 202 32.65 -26.61 -18.81
C GLN A 202 34.01 -27.27 -18.59
N HIS A 203 34.52 -27.24 -17.36
CA HIS A 203 35.79 -27.86 -17.00
C HIS A 203 35.69 -29.39 -17.01
N GLU A 204 34.60 -29.96 -16.49
CA GLU A 204 34.30 -31.40 -16.58
C GLU A 204 34.18 -31.87 -18.03
N LEU A 205 33.45 -31.14 -18.87
CA LEU A 205 33.31 -31.44 -20.29
C LEU A 205 34.65 -31.38 -21.03
N ALA A 206 35.52 -30.41 -20.71
CA ALA A 206 36.85 -30.28 -21.30
C ALA A 206 37.79 -31.44 -20.89
N HIS A 207 37.69 -31.94 -19.66
CA HIS A 207 38.46 -33.09 -19.20
C HIS A 207 37.92 -34.43 -19.75
N GLN A 208 36.61 -34.58 -19.88
CA GLN A 208 35.97 -35.80 -20.37
C GLN A 208 36.10 -35.96 -21.90
N TYR A 209 36.22 -34.87 -22.66
CA TYR A 209 36.37 -34.88 -24.12
C TYR A 209 37.57 -34.03 -24.59
N PRO A 210 38.83 -34.50 -24.42
CA PRO A 210 40.01 -33.66 -24.65
C PRO A 210 40.30 -33.31 -26.13
N SER A 211 39.56 -33.90 -27.08
CA SER A 211 39.87 -33.78 -28.51
C SER A 211 38.67 -34.06 -29.43
N HIS A 212 37.68 -33.16 -29.44
CA HIS A 212 36.92 -32.90 -30.66
C HIS A 212 37.15 -31.45 -31.07
N GLU A 213 37.50 -31.31 -32.34
CA GLU A 213 38.09 -30.17 -33.02
C GLU A 213 37.40 -28.84 -32.72
N ALA A 214 38.21 -27.78 -32.74
CA ALA A 214 37.81 -26.38 -32.62
C ALA A 214 36.42 -26.11 -33.23
N TYR A 215 35.48 -25.67 -32.39
CA TYR A 215 34.21 -25.13 -32.86
C TYR A 215 34.49 -23.86 -33.66
N THR A 216 34.61 -23.99 -34.99
CA THR A 216 34.53 -22.85 -35.90
C THR A 216 33.05 -22.45 -36.01
N PRO A 217 32.70 -21.18 -35.76
CA PRO A 217 31.34 -20.71 -36.02
C PRO A 217 30.98 -21.01 -37.49
N TYR A 218 29.82 -21.61 -37.70
CA TYR A 218 29.31 -21.97 -39.04
C TYR A 218 29.17 -20.70 -39.90
N ASP A 219 30.00 -20.58 -40.94
CA ASP A 219 29.87 -19.56 -41.99
C ASP A 219 29.13 -20.21 -43.19
N PRO A 220 27.92 -19.75 -43.57
CA PRO A 220 27.13 -20.41 -44.59
C PRO A 220 27.77 -20.27 -45.99
N PRO A 221 27.66 -21.27 -46.88
CA PRO A 221 28.29 -21.18 -48.19
C PRO A 221 27.53 -20.24 -49.14
N ASP A 222 28.25 -19.33 -49.79
CA ASP A 222 27.78 -18.57 -50.96
C ASP A 222 27.50 -19.53 -52.12
N SER A 223 26.26 -20.05 -52.21
CA SER A 223 25.86 -20.95 -53.29
C SER A 223 24.91 -20.27 -54.28
N TYR A 224 25.43 -19.38 -55.12
CA TYR A 224 24.88 -19.14 -56.46
C TYR A 224 26.01 -18.85 -57.46
N SER A 225 26.75 -19.89 -57.86
CA SER A 225 27.47 -19.88 -59.13
C SER A 225 27.86 -21.29 -59.55
N SER A 226 27.08 -21.92 -60.42
CA SER A 226 27.65 -22.85 -61.39
C SER A 226 26.96 -22.73 -62.75
N LYS A 227 27.70 -22.04 -63.63
CA LYS A 227 27.77 -22.07 -65.10
C LYS A 227 26.99 -23.16 -65.85
N GLY A 228 26.37 -22.73 -66.96
CA GLY A 228 26.80 -23.15 -68.30
C GLY A 228 26.03 -24.26 -69.01
N SER A 229 25.11 -23.85 -69.88
CA SER A 229 24.96 -24.35 -71.26
C SER A 229 24.24 -23.30 -72.10
#